data_AF-A0A8T6N3S8-F1
#
_entry.id   AF-A0A8T6N3S8-F1
#
_cell.length_a   1.000
_cell.length_b   1.000
_cell.length_c   1.000
_cell.angle_alpha   90.00
_cell.angle_beta   90.00
_cell.angle_gamma   90.00
#
_symmetry.space_group_name_H-M   'P 1'
#
loop_
_entity.id
_entity.type
_entity.pdbx_description
1 polymer ?
#
loop_
_entity_poly.entity_id
_entity_poly.type
_entity_poly.pdbx_seq_one_letter_code
_entity_poly.pdbx_strand_id
1 'polypeptide(L)'
;MRKIVNILVIGILCSGGLSGCIGIPSSSDGDANDGQEADTILEDRIAELEAALFYANSTIEWKETEIEILLSEVHSLRMSVDGTLESLYLSLQSDYQNLSSYSYTANQSLLSLEAQLSNEIALREELRERWAERPLKDMSNVRLSYANLQGADLSRTNLTGAQLYESNLIQANISRSNLSFTDLSYSMLGGADLSHSDLTDSYLYSANMGGANLEYASLYGAYVVGLSLVNANLYGANLTDVEFYGVGWGNTICPDGTNSDDNGDTCENNI
;
A
#
# COMPACT_ATOMS: atom_id res chain seq x y z
N MET A 1 45.07 -48.28 12.64
CA MET A 1 46.53 -48.49 12.68
C MET A 1 47.02 -49.46 13.77
N ARG A 2 46.27 -49.70 14.87
CA ARG A 2 46.55 -50.74 15.89
C ARG A 2 46.91 -52.15 15.39
N LYS A 3 46.48 -52.55 14.18
CA LYS A 3 46.80 -53.86 13.59
C LYS A 3 48.22 -53.99 13.02
N ILE A 4 48.90 -52.88 12.70
CA ILE A 4 50.23 -52.93 12.06
C ILE A 4 51.35 -52.91 13.12
N VAL A 5 51.16 -52.19 14.23
CA VAL A 5 52.17 -52.10 15.31
C VAL A 5 52.29 -53.40 16.11
N ASN A 6 51.18 -54.13 16.33
CA ASN A 6 51.21 -55.42 17.02
C ASN A 6 51.97 -56.52 16.26
N ILE A 7 52.15 -56.39 14.94
CA ILE A 7 52.85 -57.38 14.11
C ILE A 7 54.38 -57.23 14.25
N LEU A 8 54.89 -56.03 14.53
CA LEU A 8 56.33 -55.82 14.69
C LEU A 8 56.86 -56.24 16.08
N VAL A 9 56.08 -56.05 17.15
CA VAL A 9 56.52 -56.40 18.52
C VAL A 9 56.59 -57.92 18.73
N ILE A 10 55.75 -58.70 18.05
CA ILE A 10 55.78 -60.17 18.10
C ILE A 10 56.95 -60.74 17.27
N GLY A 11 57.44 -60.02 16.26
CA GLY A 11 58.55 -60.46 15.41
C GLY A 11 59.93 -60.43 16.07
N ILE A 12 60.15 -59.57 17.07
CA ILE A 12 61.47 -59.35 17.68
C ILE A 12 61.66 -60.13 19.00
N LEU A 13 60.57 -60.54 19.66
CA LEU A 13 60.64 -61.40 20.87
C LEU A 13 60.90 -62.88 20.58
N CYS A 14 60.83 -63.31 19.32
CA CYS A 14 61.07 -64.72 18.91
C CYS A 14 62.53 -65.04 18.51
N SER A 15 63.47 -64.10 18.52
CA SER A 15 64.88 -64.36 18.19
C SER A 15 65.81 -64.50 19.41
N GLY A 16 65.30 -64.36 20.64
CA GLY A 16 66.11 -64.37 21.87
C GLY A 16 66.19 -65.70 22.65
N GLY A 17 65.70 -66.83 22.11
CA GLY A 17 65.58 -68.06 22.90
C GLY A 17 65.62 -69.35 22.09
N LEU A 18 66.80 -69.76 21.62
CA LEU A 18 67.10 -71.14 21.25
C LEU A 18 68.49 -71.51 21.78
N SER A 19 68.52 -72.08 22.98
CA SER A 19 69.66 -72.87 23.44
C SER A 19 69.50 -74.32 22.96
N GLY A 20 70.57 -74.86 22.38
CA GLY A 20 70.84 -76.29 22.32
C GLY A 20 70.17 -77.09 21.20
N CYS A 21 70.94 -77.40 20.14
CA CYS A 21 71.16 -78.79 19.75
C CYS A 21 72.22 -78.95 18.63
N ILE A 22 73.13 -79.90 18.89
CA ILE A 22 73.88 -80.75 17.95
C ILE A 22 75.14 -80.13 17.31
N GLY A 23 76.29 -80.57 17.81
CA GLY A 23 77.61 -80.22 17.31
C GLY A 23 78.06 -81.04 16.09
N ILE A 24 78.93 -80.42 15.29
CA ILE A 24 79.94 -81.02 14.40
C ILE A 24 81.15 -80.03 14.41
N PRO A 25 82.42 -80.50 14.36
CA PRO A 25 83.55 -79.82 15.00
C PRO A 25 84.33 -78.82 14.13
N SER A 26 85.12 -78.02 14.87
CA SER A 26 86.15 -77.02 14.53
C SER A 26 86.93 -77.10 13.21
N SER A 27 87.17 -75.93 12.60
CA SER A 27 88.51 -75.49 12.16
C SER A 27 88.63 -73.97 11.89
N SER A 28 89.58 -73.35 12.62
CA SER A 28 90.51 -72.23 12.31
C SER A 28 90.05 -70.79 12.00
N ASP A 29 90.35 -69.91 12.97
CA ASP A 29 91.04 -68.60 12.94
C ASP A 29 90.60 -67.46 11.99
N GLY A 30 90.05 -66.40 12.60
CA GLY A 30 89.91 -65.03 12.07
C GLY A 30 89.47 -64.05 13.16
N ASP A 31 90.28 -63.00 13.37
CA ASP A 31 90.24 -61.91 14.36
C ASP A 31 88.95 -61.61 15.14
N ALA A 32 89.07 -61.58 16.47
CA ALA A 32 88.00 -61.28 17.42
C ALA A 32 87.73 -59.77 17.65
N ASN A 33 88.47 -58.86 17.02
CA ASN A 33 88.43 -57.42 17.33
C ASN A 33 87.62 -56.57 16.32
N ASP A 34 87.61 -56.93 15.03
CA ASP A 34 86.85 -56.22 13.98
C ASP A 34 85.33 -56.45 14.07
N GLY A 35 84.92 -57.60 14.63
CA GLY A 35 83.51 -57.88 14.89
C GLY A 35 82.93 -57.05 16.04
N GLN A 36 83.78 -56.61 16.97
CA GLN A 36 83.35 -55.94 18.21
C GLN A 36 83.06 -54.45 18.00
N GLU A 37 83.85 -53.77 17.16
CA GLU A 37 83.65 -52.35 16.77
C GLU A 37 82.49 -52.18 15.78
N ALA A 38 82.31 -53.14 14.86
CA ALA A 38 81.16 -53.20 13.97
C ALA A 38 79.83 -53.45 14.72
N ASP A 39 79.85 -54.27 15.76
CA ASP A 39 78.70 -54.47 16.66
C ASP A 39 78.32 -53.17 17.40
N THR A 40 79.31 -52.39 17.88
CA THR A 40 79.03 -51.15 18.65
C THR A 40 78.37 -50.07 17.79
N ILE A 41 78.81 -49.89 16.55
CA ILE A 41 78.21 -48.93 15.61
C ILE A 41 76.77 -49.32 15.22
N LEU A 42 76.52 -50.64 15.14
CA LEU A 42 75.17 -51.15 14.88
C LEU A 42 74.25 -50.90 16.08
N GLU A 43 74.74 -51.14 17.30
CA GLU A 43 74.02 -50.86 18.54
C GLU A 43 73.66 -49.37 18.69
N ASP A 44 74.59 -48.45 18.41
CA ASP A 44 74.34 -47.01 18.47
C ASP A 44 73.27 -46.55 17.44
N ARG A 45 73.33 -47.06 16.20
CA ARG A 45 72.30 -46.77 15.17
C ARG A 45 70.94 -47.35 15.51
N ILE A 46 70.91 -48.53 16.15
CA ILE A 46 69.67 -49.12 16.67
C ILE A 46 69.09 -48.20 17.75
N ALA A 47 69.89 -47.73 18.70
CA ALA A 47 69.45 -46.84 19.76
C ALA A 47 68.91 -45.49 19.22
N GLU A 48 69.55 -44.91 18.20
CA GLU A 48 69.06 -43.70 17.53
C GLU A 48 67.72 -43.92 16.81
N LEU A 49 67.57 -45.06 16.12
CA LEU A 49 66.32 -45.43 15.45
C LEU A 49 65.20 -45.71 16.46
N GLU A 50 65.51 -46.33 17.59
CA GLU A 50 64.56 -46.57 18.68
C GLU A 50 64.09 -45.25 19.30
N ALA A 51 64.99 -44.29 19.52
CA ALA A 51 64.64 -42.96 20.02
C ALA A 51 63.78 -42.17 19.02
N ALA A 52 64.12 -42.21 17.72
CA ALA A 52 63.34 -41.58 16.67
C ALA A 52 61.94 -42.22 16.51
N LEU A 53 61.87 -43.55 16.59
CA LEU A 53 60.61 -44.29 16.58
C LEU A 53 59.74 -43.92 17.78
N PHE A 54 60.33 -43.83 18.98
CA PHE A 54 59.63 -43.42 20.19
C PHE A 54 59.04 -42.01 20.08
N TYR A 55 59.82 -41.06 19.57
CA TYR A 55 59.36 -39.68 19.35
C TYR A 55 58.25 -39.60 18.29
N ALA A 56 58.40 -40.32 17.18
CA ALA A 56 57.38 -40.41 16.14
C ALA A 56 56.09 -41.01 16.68
N ASN A 57 56.17 -42.08 17.48
CA ASN A 57 55.00 -42.75 18.05
C ASN A 57 54.26 -41.85 19.05
N SER A 58 54.99 -41.13 19.90
CA SER A 58 54.41 -40.13 20.82
C SER A 58 53.73 -38.98 20.07
N THR A 59 54.32 -38.52 18.96
CA THR A 59 53.76 -37.46 18.13
C THR A 59 52.47 -37.93 17.42
N ILE A 60 52.46 -39.17 16.94
CA ILE A 60 51.27 -39.80 16.36
C ILE A 60 50.16 -39.89 17.39
N GLU A 61 50.44 -40.36 18.61
CA GLU A 61 49.45 -40.50 19.68
C GLU A 61 48.82 -39.15 20.05
N TRP A 62 49.64 -38.08 20.14
CA TRP A 62 49.13 -36.74 20.37
C TRP A 62 48.25 -36.23 19.22
N LYS A 63 48.65 -36.47 17.96
CA LYS A 63 47.86 -36.12 16.79
C LYS A 63 46.56 -36.93 16.66
N GLU A 64 46.58 -38.20 17.04
CA GLU A 64 45.37 -39.02 17.12
C GLU A 64 44.39 -38.43 18.14
N THR A 65 44.89 -38.00 19.31
CA THR A 65 44.06 -37.33 20.33
C THR A 65 43.48 -36.00 19.83
N GLU A 66 44.28 -35.18 19.12
CA GLU A 66 43.83 -33.90 18.55
C GLU A 66 42.73 -34.12 17.48
N ILE A 67 42.86 -35.15 16.64
CA ILE A 67 41.84 -35.53 15.65
C ILE A 67 40.54 -35.98 16.33
N GLU A 68 40.61 -36.78 17.40
CA GLU A 68 39.43 -37.23 18.14
C GLU A 68 38.63 -36.05 18.73
N ILE A 69 39.33 -35.04 19.27
CA ILE A 69 38.72 -33.82 19.78
C ILE A 69 38.00 -33.06 18.66
N LEU A 70 38.70 -32.83 17.53
CA LEU A 70 38.12 -32.12 16.38
C LEU A 70 36.91 -32.85 15.81
N LEU A 71 36.92 -34.18 15.74
CA LEU A 71 35.78 -34.97 15.29
C LEU A 71 34.57 -34.84 16.22
N SER A 72 34.80 -34.79 17.54
CA SER A 72 33.73 -34.54 18.52
C SER A 72 33.14 -33.14 18.37
N GLU A 73 33.98 -32.12 18.17
CA GLU A 73 33.52 -30.75 17.93
C GLU A 73 32.70 -30.63 16.65
N VAL A 74 33.17 -31.22 15.55
CA VAL A 74 32.43 -31.26 14.28
C VAL A 74 31.09 -31.96 14.43
N HIS A 75 31.03 -33.06 15.19
CA HIS A 75 29.78 -33.76 15.46
C HIS A 75 28.78 -32.90 16.25
N SER A 76 29.26 -32.23 17.31
CA SER A 76 28.45 -31.31 18.12
C SER A 76 27.90 -30.15 17.27
N LEU A 77 28.75 -29.52 16.45
CA LEU A 77 28.35 -28.46 15.54
C LEU A 77 27.29 -28.92 14.54
N ARG A 78 27.46 -30.12 13.95
CA ARG A 78 26.48 -30.69 13.02
C ARG A 78 25.12 -30.88 13.68
N MET A 79 25.06 -31.47 14.87
CA MET A 79 23.79 -31.65 15.59
C MET A 79 23.10 -30.32 15.90
N SER A 80 23.89 -29.30 16.28
CA SER A 80 23.37 -27.94 16.53
C SER A 80 22.79 -27.32 15.26
N VAL A 81 23.49 -27.44 14.13
CA VAL A 81 23.01 -26.96 12.83
C VAL A 81 21.74 -27.71 12.39
N ASP A 82 21.71 -29.03 12.51
CA ASP A 82 20.55 -29.84 12.11
C ASP A 82 19.31 -29.47 12.96
N GLY A 83 19.47 -29.28 14.28
CA GLY A 83 18.37 -28.86 15.16
C GLY A 83 17.87 -27.43 14.90
N THR A 84 18.78 -26.49 14.61
CA THR A 84 18.40 -25.12 14.22
C THR A 84 17.67 -25.09 12.88
N LEU A 85 18.07 -25.92 11.92
CA LEU A 85 17.40 -26.00 10.61
C LEU A 85 15.98 -26.58 10.73
N GLU A 86 15.80 -27.62 11.55
CA GLU A 86 14.49 -28.25 11.77
C GLU A 86 13.52 -27.29 12.49
N SER A 87 13.98 -26.61 13.53
CA SER A 87 13.16 -25.60 14.22
C SER A 87 12.77 -24.43 13.31
N LEU A 88 13.69 -23.95 12.46
CA LEU A 88 13.41 -22.91 11.47
C LEU A 88 12.38 -23.38 10.44
N TYR A 89 12.51 -24.62 9.94
CA TYR A 89 11.57 -25.20 8.99
C TYR A 89 10.14 -25.29 9.57
N LEU A 90 10.01 -25.78 10.81
CA LEU A 90 8.73 -25.88 11.49
C LEU A 90 8.10 -24.49 11.76
N SER A 91 8.92 -23.51 12.17
CA SER A 91 8.45 -22.13 12.33
C SER A 91 7.93 -21.56 11.02
N LEU A 92 8.70 -21.70 9.94
CA LEU A 92 8.33 -21.18 8.62
C LEU A 92 7.04 -21.84 8.10
N GLN A 93 6.88 -23.14 8.32
CA GLN A 93 5.67 -23.87 7.94
C GLN A 93 4.45 -23.36 8.72
N SER A 94 4.58 -23.13 10.04
CA SER A 94 3.54 -22.55 10.87
C SER A 94 3.17 -21.13 10.40
N ASP A 95 4.16 -20.28 10.15
CA ASP A 95 3.95 -18.92 9.68
C ASP A 95 3.25 -18.88 8.32
N TYR A 96 3.61 -19.77 7.40
CA TYR A 96 2.93 -19.90 6.11
C TYR A 96 1.46 -20.28 6.26
N GLN A 97 1.13 -21.24 7.12
CA GLN A 97 -0.25 -21.65 7.36
C GLN A 97 -1.08 -20.52 7.99
N ASN A 98 -0.48 -19.80 8.96
CA ASN A 98 -1.11 -18.63 9.56
C ASN A 98 -1.38 -17.56 8.51
N LEU A 99 -0.39 -17.23 7.67
CA LEU A 99 -0.52 -16.24 6.61
C LEU A 99 -1.60 -16.64 5.58
N SER A 100 -1.66 -17.91 5.21
CA SER A 100 -2.69 -18.45 4.31
C SER A 100 -4.10 -18.30 4.91
N SER A 101 -4.28 -18.63 6.19
CA SER A 101 -5.54 -18.49 6.91
C SER A 101 -5.99 -17.01 7.03
N TYR A 102 -5.05 -16.12 7.36
CA TYR A 102 -5.31 -14.68 7.40
C TYR A 102 -5.69 -14.14 6.02
N SER A 103 -4.97 -14.53 4.96
CA SER A 103 -5.28 -14.15 3.59
C SER A 103 -6.68 -14.61 3.17
N TYR A 104 -7.04 -15.85 3.48
CA TYR A 104 -8.38 -16.38 3.19
C TYR A 104 -9.47 -15.59 3.91
N THR A 105 -9.29 -15.33 5.21
CA THR A 105 -10.27 -14.59 6.03
C THR A 105 -10.42 -13.14 5.55
N ALA A 106 -9.31 -12.50 5.17
CA ALA A 106 -9.32 -11.17 4.59
C ALA A 106 -10.08 -11.14 3.25
N ASN A 107 -9.85 -12.13 2.38
CA ASN A 107 -10.55 -12.23 1.09
C ASN A 107 -12.07 -12.44 1.26
N GLN A 108 -12.48 -13.29 2.20
CA GLN A 108 -13.91 -13.48 2.48
C GLN A 108 -14.57 -12.21 3.04
N SER A 109 -13.85 -11.48 3.91
CA SER A 109 -14.32 -10.20 4.44
C SER A 109 -14.47 -9.16 3.33
N LEU A 110 -13.53 -9.12 2.38
CA LEU A 110 -13.58 -8.23 1.22
C LEU A 110 -14.79 -8.52 0.33
N LEU A 111 -15.04 -9.79 -0.01
CA LEU A 111 -16.20 -10.19 -0.82
C LEU A 111 -17.53 -9.80 -0.14
N SER A 112 -17.63 -9.95 1.18
CA SER A 112 -18.81 -9.51 1.93
C SER A 112 -19.00 -7.99 1.87
N LEU A 113 -17.92 -7.23 1.93
CA LEU A 113 -17.97 -5.76 1.85
C LEU A 113 -18.36 -5.29 0.44
N GLU A 114 -17.82 -5.93 -0.60
CA GLU A 114 -18.19 -5.65 -2.00
C GLU A 114 -19.69 -5.89 -2.26
N ALA A 115 -20.25 -6.95 -1.69
CA ALA A 115 -21.69 -7.22 -1.78
C ALA A 115 -22.54 -6.17 -1.04
N GLN A 116 -22.11 -5.72 0.13
CA GLN A 116 -22.79 -4.65 0.88
C GLN A 116 -22.76 -3.32 0.12
N LEU A 117 -21.59 -2.95 -0.42
CA LEU A 117 -21.43 -1.75 -1.22
C LEU A 117 -22.32 -1.78 -2.47
N SER A 118 -22.38 -2.93 -3.15
CA SER A 118 -23.24 -3.10 -4.34
C SER A 118 -24.72 -2.88 -4.02
N ASN A 119 -25.19 -3.40 -2.88
CA ASN A 119 -26.57 -3.18 -2.43
C ASN A 119 -26.84 -1.72 -2.07
N GLU A 120 -25.88 -1.05 -1.42
CA GLU A 120 -26.02 0.36 -1.07
C GLU A 120 -26.07 1.25 -2.32
N ILE A 121 -25.23 0.98 -3.32
CA ILE A 121 -25.25 1.68 -4.60
C ILE A 121 -26.60 1.50 -5.29
N ALA A 122 -27.09 0.26 -5.40
CA ALA A 122 -28.39 -0.03 -6.02
C ALA A 122 -29.55 0.72 -5.32
N LEU A 123 -29.55 0.77 -3.99
CA LEU A 123 -30.57 1.50 -3.23
C LEU A 123 -30.47 3.02 -3.47
N ARG A 124 -29.27 3.57 -3.54
CA ARG A 124 -29.05 5.00 -3.83
C ARG A 124 -29.53 5.37 -5.23
N GLU A 125 -29.30 4.51 -6.21
CA GLU A 125 -29.78 4.69 -7.58
C GLU A 125 -31.31 4.60 -7.64
N GLU A 126 -31.93 3.61 -7.01
CA GLU A 126 -33.39 3.49 -6.94
C GLU A 126 -34.03 4.74 -6.31
N LEU A 127 -33.47 5.21 -5.19
CA LEU A 127 -33.94 6.44 -4.56
C LEU A 127 -33.72 7.64 -5.48
N ARG A 128 -32.56 7.78 -6.13
CA ARG A 128 -32.31 8.88 -7.06
C ARG A 128 -33.38 8.96 -8.15
N GLU A 129 -33.71 7.83 -8.78
CA GLU A 129 -34.76 7.75 -9.81
C GLU A 129 -36.13 8.12 -9.24
N ARG A 130 -36.53 7.53 -8.10
CA ARG A 130 -37.81 7.85 -7.44
C ARG A 130 -37.94 9.32 -7.04
N TRP A 131 -36.84 9.96 -6.65
CA TRP A 131 -36.82 11.38 -6.30
C TRP A 131 -36.78 12.31 -7.51
N ALA A 132 -36.29 11.83 -8.67
CA ALA A 132 -36.33 12.52 -9.95
C ALA A 132 -37.72 12.46 -10.61
N GLU A 133 -38.43 11.34 -10.45
CA GLU A 133 -39.79 11.15 -10.99
C GLU A 133 -40.89 11.85 -10.18
N ARG A 134 -40.56 12.44 -9.01
CA ARG A 134 -41.57 13.21 -8.26
C ARG A 134 -41.99 14.40 -9.12
N PRO A 135 -43.29 14.50 -9.50
CA PRO A 135 -43.74 15.60 -10.33
C PRO A 135 -43.47 16.91 -9.57
N LEU A 136 -42.84 17.86 -10.27
CA LEU A 136 -42.69 19.21 -9.76
C LEU A 136 -44.08 19.75 -9.39
N LYS A 137 -44.14 20.59 -8.36
CA LYS A 137 -45.36 21.34 -8.10
C LYS A 137 -45.62 22.22 -9.32
N ASP A 138 -46.67 21.94 -10.08
CA ASP A 138 -46.93 22.68 -11.31
C ASP A 138 -47.57 24.03 -11.02
N MET A 139 -46.82 25.09 -11.34
CA MET A 139 -47.22 26.49 -11.28
C MET A 139 -46.82 27.21 -12.57
N SER A 140 -46.73 26.48 -13.68
CA SER A 140 -46.39 27.06 -14.98
C SER A 140 -47.39 28.14 -15.39
N ASN A 141 -46.89 29.21 -16.01
CA ASN A 141 -47.67 30.38 -16.45
C ASN A 141 -48.45 31.12 -15.35
N VAL A 142 -48.14 30.88 -14.07
CA VAL A 142 -48.80 31.60 -12.97
C VAL A 142 -48.49 33.10 -13.04
N ARG A 143 -49.47 33.92 -12.67
CA ARG A 143 -49.32 35.39 -12.61
C ARG A 143 -49.10 35.84 -11.18
N LEU A 144 -47.85 36.17 -10.85
CA LEU A 144 -47.38 36.57 -9.53
C LEU A 144 -46.59 37.89 -9.59
N SER A 145 -46.80 38.71 -10.62
CA SER A 145 -46.22 40.04 -10.69
C SER A 145 -46.57 40.85 -9.44
N TYR A 146 -45.60 41.56 -8.88
CA TYR A 146 -45.73 42.33 -7.64
C TYR A 146 -46.04 41.52 -6.37
N ALA A 147 -46.01 40.18 -6.43
CA ALA A 147 -46.30 39.34 -5.27
C ALA A 147 -45.20 39.44 -4.21
N ASN A 148 -45.59 39.38 -2.93
CA ASN A 148 -44.65 39.18 -1.84
C ASN A 148 -44.50 37.68 -1.55
N LEU A 149 -43.36 37.12 -1.94
CA LEU A 149 -42.96 35.72 -1.81
C LEU A 149 -41.68 35.60 -0.96
N GLN A 150 -41.39 36.59 -0.12
CA GLN A 150 -40.22 36.59 0.76
C GLN A 150 -40.21 35.33 1.64
N GLY A 151 -39.09 34.60 1.61
CA GLY A 151 -38.93 33.35 2.36
C GLY A 151 -39.82 32.19 1.93
N ALA A 152 -40.52 32.30 0.79
CA ALA A 152 -41.38 31.23 0.30
C ALA A 152 -40.58 29.97 -0.08
N ASP A 153 -41.14 28.80 0.18
CA ASP A 153 -40.62 27.53 -0.35
C ASP A 153 -41.29 27.24 -1.70
N LEU A 154 -40.53 27.51 -2.75
CA LEU A 154 -40.81 27.23 -4.16
C LEU A 154 -39.84 26.18 -4.70
N SER A 155 -39.16 25.41 -3.84
CA SER A 155 -38.23 24.37 -4.29
C SER A 155 -38.96 23.29 -5.08
N ARG A 156 -38.30 22.73 -6.10
CA ARG A 156 -38.88 21.70 -6.98
C ARG A 156 -40.25 22.07 -7.55
N THR A 157 -40.40 23.33 -7.97
CA THR A 157 -41.62 23.84 -8.60
C THR A 157 -41.38 24.03 -10.09
N ASN A 158 -42.38 23.72 -10.91
CA ASN A 158 -42.40 24.10 -12.32
C ASN A 158 -43.01 25.51 -12.41
N LEU A 159 -42.17 26.50 -12.67
CA LEU A 159 -42.52 27.91 -12.89
C LEU A 159 -42.33 28.32 -14.35
N THR A 160 -42.22 27.38 -15.30
CA THR A 160 -42.03 27.70 -16.71
C THR A 160 -43.06 28.73 -17.20
N GLY A 161 -42.57 29.83 -17.78
CA GLY A 161 -43.41 30.92 -18.29
C GLY A 161 -44.14 31.74 -17.22
N ALA A 162 -43.81 31.59 -15.93
CA ALA A 162 -44.44 32.37 -14.87
C ALA A 162 -44.12 33.87 -15.01
N GLN A 163 -45.06 34.70 -14.55
CA GLN A 163 -44.89 36.15 -14.51
C GLN A 163 -44.56 36.56 -13.07
N LEU A 164 -43.29 36.88 -12.80
CA LEU A 164 -42.75 37.28 -11.50
C LEU A 164 -42.16 38.72 -11.53
N TYR A 165 -42.52 39.50 -12.55
CA TYR A 165 -42.17 40.92 -12.70
C TYR A 165 -42.38 41.70 -11.39
N GLU A 166 -41.36 42.44 -10.94
CA GLU A 166 -41.37 43.23 -9.69
C GLU A 166 -41.81 42.46 -8.42
N SER A 167 -41.66 41.14 -8.39
CA SER A 167 -41.95 40.35 -7.18
C SER A 167 -40.86 40.46 -6.12
N ASN A 168 -41.24 40.22 -4.86
CA ASN A 168 -40.29 40.09 -3.75
C ASN A 168 -40.06 38.61 -3.44
N LEU A 169 -38.88 38.10 -3.77
CA LEU A 169 -38.40 36.72 -3.57
C LEU A 169 -37.18 36.68 -2.63
N ILE A 170 -36.96 37.72 -1.82
CA ILE A 170 -35.85 37.77 -0.87
C ILE A 170 -35.86 36.52 0.01
N GLN A 171 -34.72 35.84 0.12
CA GLN A 171 -34.54 34.60 0.90
C GLN A 171 -35.51 33.45 0.54
N ALA A 172 -36.17 33.50 -0.63
CA ALA A 172 -37.00 32.40 -1.10
C ALA A 172 -36.13 31.18 -1.43
N ASN A 173 -36.65 29.98 -1.17
CA ASN A 173 -36.06 28.74 -1.64
C ASN A 173 -36.68 28.37 -2.98
N ILE A 174 -35.94 28.51 -4.06
CA ILE A 174 -36.33 28.21 -5.45
C ILE A 174 -35.41 27.11 -6.03
N SER A 175 -34.73 26.36 -5.16
CA SER A 175 -33.77 25.34 -5.57
C SER A 175 -34.43 24.22 -6.37
N ARG A 176 -33.72 23.69 -7.36
CA ARG A 176 -34.17 22.58 -8.23
C ARG A 176 -35.50 22.85 -8.95
N SER A 177 -35.83 24.10 -9.19
CA SER A 177 -37.06 24.52 -9.89
C SER A 177 -36.79 24.80 -11.36
N ASN A 178 -37.83 24.69 -12.18
CA ASN A 178 -37.78 25.09 -13.58
C ASN A 178 -38.39 26.49 -13.72
N LEU A 179 -37.56 27.48 -14.02
CA LEU A 179 -37.92 28.88 -14.30
C LEU A 179 -37.69 29.24 -15.77
N SER A 180 -37.62 28.27 -16.68
CA SER A 180 -37.46 28.55 -18.11
C SER A 180 -38.54 29.51 -18.62
N PHE A 181 -38.15 30.48 -19.45
CA PHE A 181 -39.05 31.51 -20.00
C PHE A 181 -39.78 32.38 -18.96
N THR A 182 -39.33 32.40 -17.70
CA THR A 182 -39.96 33.20 -16.63
C THR A 182 -39.59 34.67 -16.76
N ASP A 183 -40.54 35.56 -16.52
CA ASP A 183 -40.25 37.00 -16.37
C ASP A 183 -39.98 37.34 -14.91
N LEU A 184 -38.70 37.55 -14.58
CA LEU A 184 -38.19 37.98 -13.27
C LEU A 184 -37.71 39.44 -13.29
N SER A 185 -38.06 40.21 -14.33
CA SER A 185 -37.59 41.59 -14.48
C SER A 185 -37.94 42.43 -13.24
N TYR A 186 -36.97 43.20 -12.76
CA TYR A 186 -37.05 44.09 -11.59
C TYR A 186 -37.42 43.39 -10.27
N SER A 187 -37.38 42.06 -10.20
CA SER A 187 -37.67 41.31 -8.97
C SER A 187 -36.51 41.38 -7.96
N MET A 188 -36.84 41.23 -6.68
CA MET A 188 -35.87 41.20 -5.58
C MET A 188 -35.64 39.76 -5.14
N LEU A 189 -34.47 39.19 -5.42
CA LEU A 189 -34.05 37.82 -5.06
C LEU A 189 -32.87 37.80 -4.08
N GLY A 190 -32.69 38.88 -3.30
CA GLY A 190 -31.56 38.98 -2.37
C GLY A 190 -31.50 37.79 -1.41
N GLY A 191 -30.39 37.05 -1.41
CA GLY A 191 -30.20 35.86 -0.58
C GLY A 191 -31.09 34.66 -0.93
N ALA A 192 -31.75 34.65 -2.08
CA ALA A 192 -32.56 33.51 -2.52
C ALA A 192 -31.68 32.29 -2.86
N ASP A 193 -32.21 31.08 -2.67
CA ASP A 193 -31.56 29.84 -3.10
C ASP A 193 -32.15 29.38 -4.44
N LEU A 194 -31.38 29.53 -5.51
CA LEU A 194 -31.68 29.08 -6.87
C LEU A 194 -30.75 27.91 -7.27
N SER A 195 -30.10 27.23 -6.32
CA SER A 195 -29.18 26.13 -6.64
C SER A 195 -29.87 25.02 -7.46
N HIS A 196 -29.17 24.55 -8.49
CA HIS A 196 -29.66 23.56 -9.45
C HIS A 196 -30.99 23.93 -10.16
N SER A 197 -31.36 25.21 -10.20
CA SER A 197 -32.54 25.65 -10.94
C SER A 197 -32.24 25.86 -12.43
N ASP A 198 -33.28 25.81 -13.26
CA ASP A 198 -33.20 26.07 -14.69
C ASP A 198 -33.83 27.44 -15.00
N LEU A 199 -33.02 28.44 -15.32
CA LEU A 199 -33.41 29.78 -15.74
C LEU A 199 -33.23 30.00 -17.26
N THR A 200 -33.21 28.91 -18.06
CA THR A 200 -33.03 28.98 -19.51
C THR A 200 -34.01 29.96 -20.16
N ASP A 201 -33.52 30.86 -21.01
CA ASP A 201 -34.30 31.87 -21.72
C ASP A 201 -35.19 32.75 -20.82
N SER A 202 -34.85 32.90 -19.53
CA SER A 202 -35.58 33.76 -18.60
C SER A 202 -35.23 35.24 -18.78
N TYR A 203 -36.15 36.13 -18.38
CA TYR A 203 -35.96 37.57 -18.42
C TYR A 203 -35.57 38.09 -17.04
N LEU A 204 -34.36 38.63 -16.92
CA LEU A 204 -33.75 39.05 -15.65
C LEU A 204 -33.38 40.55 -15.64
N TYR A 205 -34.04 41.36 -16.47
CA TYR A 205 -33.79 42.79 -16.59
C TYR A 205 -33.85 43.48 -15.22
N SER A 206 -32.73 44.05 -14.78
CA SER A 206 -32.60 44.79 -13.51
C SER A 206 -33.07 44.03 -12.27
N ALA A 207 -33.06 42.70 -12.30
CA ALA A 207 -33.32 41.89 -11.11
C ALA A 207 -32.16 42.03 -10.10
N ASN A 208 -32.46 41.85 -8.82
CA ASN A 208 -31.46 41.90 -7.75
C ASN A 208 -31.27 40.51 -7.12
N MET A 209 -30.19 39.83 -7.47
CA MET A 209 -29.78 38.53 -6.94
C MET A 209 -28.59 38.66 -5.96
N GLY A 210 -28.45 39.79 -5.30
CA GLY A 210 -27.34 40.00 -4.37
C GLY A 210 -27.33 38.97 -3.24
N GLY A 211 -26.23 38.25 -3.05
CA GLY A 211 -26.11 37.18 -2.07
C GLY A 211 -26.88 35.89 -2.41
N ALA A 212 -27.48 35.79 -3.60
CA ALA A 212 -28.21 34.59 -4.00
C ALA A 212 -27.27 33.41 -4.26
N ASN A 213 -27.78 32.19 -4.01
CA ASN A 213 -27.08 30.96 -4.36
C ASN A 213 -27.58 30.44 -5.71
N LEU A 214 -26.72 30.45 -6.74
CA LEU A 214 -26.98 29.93 -8.08
C LEU A 214 -26.08 28.73 -8.42
N GLU A 215 -25.57 28.02 -7.41
CA GLU A 215 -24.69 26.87 -7.62
C GLU A 215 -25.35 25.84 -8.56
N TYR A 216 -24.65 25.49 -9.65
CA TYR A 216 -25.13 24.60 -10.72
C TYR A 216 -26.48 25.01 -11.36
N ALA A 217 -26.89 26.27 -11.25
CA ALA A 217 -28.05 26.77 -11.98
C ALA A 217 -27.73 26.89 -13.49
N SER A 218 -28.71 26.70 -14.36
CA SER A 218 -28.56 27.01 -15.78
C SER A 218 -29.17 28.38 -16.07
N LEU A 219 -28.38 29.31 -16.59
CA LEU A 219 -28.86 30.58 -17.15
C LEU A 219 -28.69 30.61 -18.67
N TYR A 220 -28.69 29.45 -19.33
CA TYR A 220 -28.47 29.35 -20.78
C TYR A 220 -29.42 30.28 -21.54
N GLY A 221 -28.89 31.17 -22.38
CA GLY A 221 -29.71 32.12 -23.15
C GLY A 221 -30.52 33.14 -22.33
N ALA A 222 -30.28 33.26 -21.01
CA ALA A 222 -31.02 34.20 -20.18
C ALA A 222 -30.69 35.67 -20.53
N TYR A 223 -31.71 36.52 -20.46
CA TYR A 223 -31.60 37.94 -20.81
C TYR A 223 -31.25 38.76 -19.56
N VAL A 224 -29.97 39.14 -19.41
CA VAL A 224 -29.44 39.78 -18.19
C VAL A 224 -28.94 41.22 -18.45
N VAL A 225 -29.84 42.19 -18.39
CA VAL A 225 -29.48 43.62 -18.51
C VAL A 225 -29.64 44.28 -17.15
N GLY A 226 -28.56 44.79 -16.55
CA GLY A 226 -28.61 45.46 -15.25
C GLY A 226 -28.78 44.51 -14.05
N LEU A 227 -28.58 43.21 -14.24
CA LEU A 227 -28.70 42.21 -13.19
C LEU A 227 -27.63 42.45 -12.09
N SER A 228 -28.04 42.48 -10.82
CA SER A 228 -27.10 42.52 -9.70
C SER A 228 -26.83 41.12 -9.17
N LEU A 229 -25.59 40.67 -9.24
CA LEU A 229 -25.09 39.40 -8.67
C LEU A 229 -24.14 39.62 -7.49
N VAL A 230 -24.07 40.83 -6.94
CA VAL A 230 -23.12 41.17 -5.87
C VAL A 230 -23.22 40.20 -4.68
N ASN A 231 -22.10 39.59 -4.25
CA ASN A 231 -22.02 38.52 -3.25
C ASN A 231 -22.70 37.19 -3.61
N ALA A 232 -23.15 36.97 -4.86
CA ALA A 232 -23.79 35.73 -5.27
C ALA A 232 -22.78 34.59 -5.43
N ASN A 233 -23.28 33.35 -5.43
CA ASN A 233 -22.49 32.16 -5.72
C ASN A 233 -22.96 31.52 -7.03
N LEU A 234 -22.13 31.54 -8.07
CA LEU A 234 -22.41 30.91 -9.37
C LEU A 234 -21.56 29.65 -9.61
N TYR A 235 -20.95 29.06 -8.58
CA TYR A 235 -20.10 27.88 -8.76
C TYR A 235 -20.81 26.78 -9.59
N GLY A 236 -20.19 26.38 -10.70
CA GLY A 236 -20.74 25.39 -11.63
C GLY A 236 -21.98 25.82 -12.42
N ALA A 237 -22.40 27.09 -12.35
CA ALA A 237 -23.53 27.60 -13.12
C ALA A 237 -23.21 27.64 -14.62
N ASN A 238 -24.19 27.33 -15.46
CA ASN A 238 -24.06 27.42 -16.92
C ASN A 238 -24.48 28.83 -17.37
N LEU A 239 -23.51 29.60 -17.86
CA LEU A 239 -23.71 30.95 -18.39
C LEU A 239 -23.52 31.05 -19.91
N THR A 240 -23.51 29.92 -20.63
CA THR A 240 -23.37 29.91 -22.09
C THR A 240 -24.51 30.67 -22.77
N ASP A 241 -24.19 31.40 -23.85
CA ASP A 241 -25.13 32.22 -24.63
C ASP A 241 -25.84 33.33 -23.84
N VAL A 242 -25.26 33.76 -22.70
CA VAL A 242 -25.71 34.93 -21.95
C VAL A 242 -24.98 36.18 -22.42
N GLU A 243 -25.73 37.19 -22.85
CA GLU A 243 -25.18 38.52 -23.13
C GLU A 243 -25.18 39.38 -21.86
N PHE A 244 -24.00 39.73 -21.37
CA PHE A 244 -23.84 40.53 -20.16
C PHE A 244 -23.82 42.03 -20.50
N TYR A 245 -24.84 42.75 -20.04
CA TYR A 245 -24.86 44.21 -20.13
C TYR A 245 -25.20 44.84 -18.78
N GLY A 246 -24.25 45.58 -18.20
CA GLY A 246 -24.45 46.29 -16.94
C GLY A 246 -24.67 45.36 -15.74
N VAL A 247 -24.12 44.15 -15.77
CA VAL A 247 -24.22 43.20 -14.67
C VAL A 247 -23.26 43.60 -13.54
N GLY A 248 -23.76 43.57 -12.30
CA GLY A 248 -22.98 43.90 -11.11
C GLY A 248 -22.39 42.65 -10.47
N TRP A 249 -21.08 42.47 -10.52
CA TRP A 249 -20.41 41.24 -10.07
C TRP A 249 -19.73 41.32 -8.70
N GLY A 250 -19.68 42.44 -8.00
CA GLY A 250 -18.82 42.59 -6.80
C GLY A 250 -18.88 41.43 -5.80
N ASN A 251 -17.73 40.84 -5.47
CA ASN A 251 -17.55 39.68 -4.60
C ASN A 251 -18.40 38.45 -4.98
N THR A 252 -18.57 38.17 -6.28
CA THR A 252 -19.30 37.00 -6.79
C THR A 252 -18.35 35.81 -6.96
N ILE A 253 -18.79 34.61 -6.57
CA ILE A 253 -18.09 33.38 -6.94
C ILE A 253 -18.49 33.01 -8.36
N CYS A 254 -17.53 32.95 -9.29
CA CYS A 254 -17.74 32.64 -10.70
C CYS A 254 -17.99 31.14 -10.95
N PRO A 255 -18.44 30.74 -12.15
CA PRO A 255 -18.68 29.33 -12.51
C PRO A 255 -17.51 28.38 -12.25
N ASP A 256 -16.28 28.84 -12.45
CA ASP A 256 -15.05 28.08 -12.20
C ASP A 256 -14.60 28.07 -10.73
N GLY A 257 -15.29 28.82 -9.86
CA GLY A 257 -15.00 28.95 -8.43
C GLY A 257 -14.07 30.11 -8.06
N THR A 258 -13.61 30.91 -9.02
CA THR A 258 -12.82 32.11 -8.75
C THR A 258 -13.69 33.27 -8.25
N ASN A 259 -13.10 34.29 -7.64
CA ASN A 259 -13.82 35.50 -7.23
C ASN A 259 -13.80 36.54 -8.37
N SER A 260 -14.94 37.13 -8.70
CA SER A 260 -15.08 38.19 -9.70
C SER A 260 -14.12 39.37 -9.49
N ASP A 261 -13.84 39.73 -8.23
CA ASP A 261 -12.99 40.88 -7.87
C ASP A 261 -11.52 40.62 -8.29
N ASP A 262 -11.13 39.34 -8.37
CA ASP A 262 -9.81 38.92 -8.86
C ASP A 262 -9.75 38.82 -10.39
N ASN A 263 -10.90 38.94 -11.08
CA ASN A 263 -11.07 38.71 -12.52
C ASN A 263 -11.43 39.99 -13.31
N GLY A 264 -11.11 41.16 -12.75
CA GLY A 264 -11.45 42.45 -13.36
C GLY A 264 -12.91 42.86 -13.11
N ASP A 265 -13.43 42.53 -11.93
CA ASP A 265 -14.80 42.80 -11.49
C ASP A 265 -15.87 42.16 -12.39
N THR A 266 -15.57 40.98 -12.94
CA THR A 266 -16.50 40.22 -13.80
C THR A 266 -16.24 38.72 -13.76
N CYS A 267 -17.27 37.91 -14.02
CA CYS A 267 -17.13 36.48 -14.29
C CYS A 267 -17.13 36.13 -15.78
N GLU A 268 -17.27 37.12 -16.68
CA GLU A 268 -17.35 36.92 -18.14
C GLU A 268 -16.13 36.19 -18.72
N ASN A 269 -14.95 36.38 -18.13
CA ASN A 269 -13.70 35.80 -18.60
C ASN A 269 -13.54 34.31 -18.25
N ASN A 270 -14.45 33.73 -17.47
CA ASN A 270 -14.38 32.38 -16.91
C ASN A 270 -15.54 31.48 -17.34
N ILE A 271 -16.23 31.84 -18.43
CA ILE A 271 -17.39 31.14 -19.00
C ILE A 271 -16.96 30.31 -20.21
#